data_AF-A0A943GLU0-F1
#
_entry.id   AF-A0A943GLU0-F1
#
_cell.length_a   1.000
_cell.length_b   1.000
_cell.length_c   1.000
_cell.angle_alpha   90.00
_cell.angle_beta   90.00
_cell.angle_gamma   90.00
#
_symmetry.space_group_name_H-M   'P 1'
#
loop_
_entity.id
_entity.type
_entity.pdbx_description
1 polymer ?
#
loop_
_entity_poly.entity_id
_entity_poly.type
_entity_poly.pdbx_seq_one_letter_code
_entity_poly.pdbx_strand_id
1 'polypeptide(L)'
;MGVLTEDKKAIVKEELEYYKNFRQEIPHSLPFWPLGLASDGDDWMALGLKGGKKNRLAVWHIKGDKTCFLPLKEFQGQDLTVTVAFPKEDKKCKLVWDKENGALEVNLPEDGMVRILEF
;
A
#
# COMPACT_ATOMS: atom_id res chain seq x y z
N MET A 1 -1.71 30.56 -5.75
CA MET A 1 -1.61 29.49 -6.77
C MET A 1 -0.50 28.56 -6.31
N GLY A 2 -0.80 27.28 -6.06
CA GLY A 2 0.04 26.38 -5.27
C GLY A 2 1.30 25.93 -6.01
N VAL A 3 2.46 26.44 -5.60
CA VAL A 3 3.76 25.94 -6.08
C VAL A 3 4.15 24.73 -5.23
N LEU A 4 4.57 23.63 -5.89
CA LEU A 4 5.14 22.48 -5.19
C LEU A 4 6.47 22.88 -4.57
N THR A 5 6.62 22.71 -3.25
CA THR A 5 7.90 22.90 -2.56
C THR A 5 8.91 21.85 -3.05
N GLU A 6 10.21 22.11 -2.90
CA GLU A 6 11.25 21.16 -3.33
C GLU A 6 11.09 19.78 -2.66
N ASP A 7 10.74 19.74 -1.37
CA ASP A 7 10.45 18.49 -0.66
C ASP A 7 9.29 17.71 -1.30
N LYS A 8 8.22 18.40 -1.70
CA LYS A 8 7.10 17.77 -2.40
C LYS A 8 7.50 17.30 -3.80
N LYS A 9 8.37 18.04 -4.50
CA LYS A 9 8.89 17.62 -5.82
C LYS A 9 9.75 16.38 -5.69
N ALA A 10 10.56 16.28 -4.64
CA ALA A 10 11.38 15.10 -4.37
C ALA A 10 10.51 13.85 -4.18
N ILE A 11 9.43 13.94 -3.38
CA ILE A 11 8.47 12.85 -3.19
C ILE A 11 7.80 12.45 -4.51
N VAL A 12 7.32 13.42 -5.30
CA VAL A 12 6.71 13.14 -6.61
C VAL A 12 7.72 12.49 -7.57
N LYS A 13 8.97 12.94 -7.56
CA LYS A 13 10.03 12.34 -8.38
C LYS A 13 10.29 10.89 -7.96
N GLU A 14 10.37 10.61 -6.66
CA GLU A 14 10.53 9.25 -6.13
C GLU A 14 9.37 8.34 -6.55
N GLU A 15 8.14 8.82 -6.43
CA GLU A 15 6.93 8.06 -6.83
C GLU A 15 6.97 7.71 -8.32
N LEU A 16 7.33 8.67 -9.16
CA LEU A 16 7.43 8.47 -10.61
C LEU A 16 8.57 7.51 -10.99
N GLU A 17 9.71 7.58 -10.30
CA GLU A 17 10.81 6.64 -10.49
C GLU A 17 10.40 5.23 -10.08
N TYR A 18 9.75 5.07 -8.92
CA TYR A 18 9.21 3.80 -8.47
C TYR A 18 8.19 3.24 -9.47
N TYR A 19 7.19 4.03 -9.87
CA TYR A 19 6.16 3.64 -10.84
C TYR A 19 6.77 3.16 -12.18
N LYS A 20 7.75 3.90 -12.72
CA LYS A 20 8.41 3.54 -13.98
C LYS A 20 9.12 2.18 -13.91
N ASN A 21 9.59 1.76 -12.74
CA ASN A 21 10.28 0.49 -12.56
C ASN A 21 9.37 -0.73 -12.70
N PHE A 22 8.08 -0.60 -12.38
CA PHE A 22 7.15 -1.75 -12.41
C PHE A 22 5.95 -1.58 -13.34
N ARG A 23 5.74 -0.40 -13.96
CA ARG A 23 4.56 -0.15 -14.82
C ARG A 23 4.33 -1.18 -15.93
N GLN A 24 5.39 -1.81 -16.43
CA GLN A 24 5.27 -2.84 -17.47
C GLN A 24 4.74 -4.18 -16.93
N GLU A 25 4.83 -4.40 -15.61
CA GLU A 25 4.28 -5.58 -14.95
C GLU A 25 2.76 -5.46 -14.75
N ILE A 26 2.22 -4.22 -14.65
CA ILE A 26 0.80 -3.97 -14.33
C ILE A 26 -0.17 -4.69 -15.29
N PRO A 27 -0.02 -4.63 -16.63
CA PRO A 27 -0.95 -5.30 -17.56
C PRO A 27 -0.96 -6.83 -17.44
N HIS A 28 0.08 -7.40 -16.83
CA HIS A 28 0.24 -8.85 -16.65
C HIS A 28 -0.05 -9.29 -15.21
N SER A 29 -0.45 -8.36 -14.34
CA SER A 29 -0.74 -8.62 -12.94
C SER A 29 -2.22 -8.94 -12.72
N LEU A 30 -2.51 -9.72 -11.69
CA LEU A 30 -3.87 -10.02 -11.25
C LEU A 30 -4.26 -9.04 -10.13
N PRO A 31 -5.24 -8.14 -10.35
CA PRO A 31 -5.67 -7.21 -9.32
C PRO A 31 -6.52 -7.92 -8.26
N PHE A 32 -6.45 -7.42 -7.02
CA PHE A 32 -7.30 -7.88 -5.91
C PHE A 32 -7.58 -6.74 -4.92
N TRP A 33 -8.66 -6.88 -4.16
CA TRP A 33 -9.15 -5.86 -3.23
C TRP A 33 -9.41 -6.45 -1.84
N PRO A 34 -8.44 -6.35 -0.91
CA PRO A 34 -8.60 -6.91 0.44
C PRO A 34 -9.83 -6.39 1.19
N LEU A 35 -10.19 -5.12 0.98
CA LEU A 35 -11.33 -4.49 1.62
C LEU A 35 -12.59 -4.47 0.74
N GLY A 36 -12.55 -5.12 -0.43
CA GLY A 36 -13.56 -4.94 -1.47
C GLY A 36 -13.35 -3.66 -2.29
N LEU A 37 -14.28 -3.42 -3.21
CA LEU A 37 -14.24 -2.23 -4.06
C LEU A 37 -14.57 -0.98 -3.24
N ALA A 38 -13.86 0.10 -3.53
CA ALA A 38 -14.05 1.38 -2.86
C ALA A 38 -15.48 1.91 -3.07
N SER A 39 -16.04 2.44 -1.99
CA SER A 39 -17.37 3.03 -1.91
C SER A 39 -17.31 4.41 -1.27
N ASP A 40 -18.35 5.21 -1.51
CA ASP A 40 -18.44 6.53 -0.91
C ASP A 40 -18.49 6.43 0.62
N GLY A 41 -17.59 7.15 1.27
CA GLY A 41 -17.52 7.25 2.72
C GLY A 41 -16.50 6.33 3.38
N ASP A 42 -15.87 5.41 2.63
CA ASP A 42 -14.84 4.50 3.15
C ASP A 42 -13.69 5.25 3.83
N ASP A 43 -13.28 4.72 4.98
CA ASP A 43 -12.15 5.23 5.78
C ASP A 43 -10.81 4.73 5.23
N TRP A 44 -10.83 3.56 4.61
CA TRP A 44 -9.67 2.86 4.07
C TRP A 44 -9.98 2.26 2.71
N MET A 45 -8.98 2.27 1.83
CA MET A 45 -9.03 1.58 0.54
C MET A 45 -7.76 0.77 0.34
N ALA A 46 -7.87 -0.35 -0.38
CA ALA A 46 -6.72 -1.17 -0.71
C ALA A 46 -6.87 -1.80 -2.11
N LEU A 47 -5.81 -1.71 -2.91
CA LEU A 47 -5.68 -2.33 -4.22
C LEU A 47 -4.35 -3.06 -4.28
N GLY A 48 -4.42 -4.36 -4.48
CA GLY A 48 -3.24 -5.17 -4.70
C GLY A 48 -3.11 -5.61 -6.15
N LEU A 49 -1.86 -5.85 -6.56
CA LEU A 49 -1.48 -6.41 -7.85
C LEU A 49 -0.59 -7.62 -7.57
N LYS A 50 -1.03 -8.81 -8.01
CA LYS A 50 -0.24 -10.04 -7.92
C LYS A 50 0.47 -10.33 -9.21
N GLY A 51 1.64 -10.94 -9.10
CA GLY A 51 2.45 -11.30 -10.27
C GLY A 51 3.49 -10.23 -10.61
N GLY A 52 4.34 -10.56 -11.59
CA GLY A 52 5.61 -9.85 -11.80
C GLY A 52 6.70 -10.40 -10.87
N LYS A 53 7.64 -9.55 -10.45
CA LYS A 53 8.73 -9.96 -9.55
C LYS A 53 8.33 -10.02 -8.09
N LYS A 54 7.34 -9.22 -7.69
CA LYS A 54 6.83 -9.06 -6.33
C LYS A 54 5.35 -8.69 -6.38
N ASN A 55 4.59 -9.12 -5.38
CA ASN A 55 3.24 -8.60 -5.19
C ASN A 55 3.34 -7.17 -4.66
N ARG A 56 2.37 -6.34 -5.04
CA ARG A 56 2.28 -4.95 -4.59
C ARG A 56 0.91 -4.68 -4.01
N LEU A 57 0.85 -3.85 -2.98
CA LEU A 57 -0.39 -3.45 -2.33
C LEU A 57 -0.35 -1.96 -2.05
N ALA A 58 -1.21 -1.22 -2.73
CA ALA A 58 -1.49 0.17 -2.43
C ALA A 58 -2.55 0.24 -1.33
N VAL A 59 -2.25 0.98 -0.27
CA VAL A 59 -3.13 1.17 0.90
C VAL A 59 -3.33 2.66 1.11
N TRP A 60 -4.58 3.10 1.08
CA TRP A 60 -4.98 4.48 1.35
C TRP A 60 -5.70 4.53 2.70
N HIS A 61 -5.21 5.38 3.59
CA HIS A 61 -5.94 5.83 4.78
C HIS A 61 -6.59 7.16 4.43
N ILE A 62 -7.89 7.13 4.16
CA ILE A 62 -8.64 8.31 3.74
C ILE A 62 -8.91 9.18 4.96
N LYS A 63 -9.42 8.57 6.04
CA LYS A 63 -9.77 9.21 7.31
C LYS A 63 -10.00 8.16 8.40
N GLY A 64 -10.24 8.59 9.63
CA GLY A 64 -10.75 7.73 10.70
C GLY A 64 -9.63 7.01 11.46
N ASP A 65 -9.88 5.78 11.87
CA ASP A 65 -8.94 5.04 12.72
C ASP A 65 -7.60 4.79 12.03
N LYS A 66 -6.52 4.97 12.80
CA LYS A 66 -5.13 4.88 12.31
C LYS A 66 -4.69 3.47 11.95
N THR A 67 -5.45 2.45 12.35
CA THR A 67 -5.13 1.04 12.12
C THR A 67 -6.22 0.40 11.29
N CYS A 68 -5.82 -0.39 10.29
CA CYS A 68 -6.70 -1.21 9.46
C CYS A 68 -6.14 -2.62 9.33
N PHE A 69 -7.03 -3.61 9.28
CA PHE A 69 -6.67 -5.01 9.03
C PHE A 69 -7.05 -5.38 7.61
N LEU A 70 -6.05 -5.68 6.79
CA LEU A 70 -6.23 -6.09 5.40
C LEU A 70 -6.25 -7.63 5.33
N PRO A 71 -7.39 -8.26 5.01
CA PRO A 71 -7.45 -9.71 4.90
C PRO A 71 -6.74 -10.16 3.62
N LEU A 72 -5.66 -10.91 3.78
CA LEU A 72 -4.83 -11.47 2.71
C LEU A 72 -4.87 -13.01 2.82
N LYS A 73 -6.08 -13.57 2.85
CA LYS A 73 -6.35 -14.97 3.22
C LYS A 73 -5.61 -16.01 2.39
N GLU A 74 -5.28 -15.69 1.15
CA GLU A 74 -4.48 -16.58 0.29
C GLU A 74 -3.03 -16.79 0.76
N PHE A 75 -2.51 -15.87 1.57
CA PHE A 75 -1.17 -15.95 2.17
C PHE A 75 -1.20 -16.51 3.59
N GLN A 76 -2.38 -16.90 4.10
CA GLN A 76 -2.52 -17.48 5.43
C GLN A 76 -1.60 -18.71 5.58
N GLY A 77 -0.92 -18.80 6.73
CA GLY A 77 0.05 -19.85 6.99
C GLY A 77 1.41 -19.67 6.32
N GLN A 78 1.64 -18.59 5.55
CA GLN A 78 2.94 -18.29 4.93
C GLN A 78 3.74 -17.27 5.76
N ASP A 79 5.07 -17.45 5.78
CA ASP A 79 6.00 -16.47 6.37
C ASP A 79 6.21 -15.30 5.39
N LEU A 80 5.32 -14.30 5.47
CA LEU A 80 5.29 -13.16 4.58
C LEU A 80 6.13 -12.00 5.14
N THR A 81 7.07 -11.48 4.34
CA THR A 81 7.82 -10.27 4.68
C THR A 81 7.24 -9.09 3.91
N VAL A 82 6.48 -8.24 4.60
CA VAL A 82 5.88 -7.03 4.00
C VAL A 82 6.74 -5.82 4.31
N THR A 83 7.06 -5.03 3.27
CA THR A 83 7.86 -3.81 3.39
C THR A 83 7.20 -2.62 2.70
N VAL A 84 7.50 -1.41 3.19
CA VAL A 84 7.06 -0.18 2.51
C VAL A 84 8.00 0.09 1.34
N ALA A 85 7.47 0.05 0.12
CA ALA A 85 8.20 0.35 -1.10
C ALA A 85 8.16 1.84 -1.46
N PHE A 86 7.09 2.54 -1.07
CA PHE A 86 6.95 3.98 -1.25
C PHE A 86 6.10 4.65 -0.14
N PRO A 87 6.53 5.82 0.37
CA PRO A 87 7.89 6.39 0.25
C PRO A 87 8.94 5.51 0.97
N LYS A 88 10.15 5.43 0.44
CA LYS A 88 11.21 4.57 1.01
C LYS A 88 11.65 5.00 2.40
N GLU A 89 11.66 6.29 2.66
CA GLU A 89 12.06 6.84 3.97
C GLU A 89 10.89 6.93 4.96
N ASP A 90 9.81 6.17 4.73
CA ASP A 90 8.69 6.16 5.64
C ASP A 90 9.06 5.58 7.01
N LYS A 91 8.83 6.39 8.05
CA LYS A 91 9.03 6.00 9.46
C LYS A 91 7.73 5.94 10.27
N LYS A 92 6.60 6.28 9.64
CA LYS A 92 5.30 6.45 10.30
C LYS A 92 4.43 5.21 10.16
N CYS A 93 4.54 4.52 9.03
CA CYS A 93 3.84 3.30 8.71
C CYS A 93 4.38 2.14 9.55
N LYS A 94 3.49 1.43 10.22
CA LYS A 94 3.82 0.17 10.91
C LYS A 94 3.01 -0.95 10.29
N LEU A 95 3.66 -2.10 10.13
CA LEU A 95 3.11 -3.28 9.47
C LEU A 95 3.32 -4.48 10.39
N VAL A 96 2.26 -5.24 10.63
CA VAL A 96 2.34 -6.51 11.36
C VAL A 96 1.60 -7.58 10.56
N TRP A 97 2.33 -8.62 10.16
CA TRP A 97 1.74 -9.76 9.47
C TRP A 97 1.27 -10.80 10.49
N ASP A 98 -0.03 -11.08 10.49
CA ASP A 98 -0.63 -12.18 11.22
C ASP A 98 -0.76 -13.39 10.27
N LYS A 99 0.22 -14.29 10.39
CA LYS A 99 0.28 -15.55 9.63
C LYS A 99 -0.91 -16.47 9.94
N GLU A 100 -1.37 -16.51 11.18
CA GLU A 100 -2.43 -17.44 11.61
C GLU A 100 -3.77 -17.05 11.00
N ASN A 101 -4.08 -15.76 10.99
CA ASN A 101 -5.32 -15.24 10.43
C ASN A 101 -5.21 -14.82 8.96
N GLY A 102 -4.00 -14.78 8.38
CA GLY A 102 -3.78 -14.31 7.02
C GLY A 102 -4.22 -12.85 6.87
N ALA A 103 -3.80 -11.99 7.80
CA ALA A 103 -4.20 -10.59 7.86
C ALA A 103 -2.99 -9.69 8.08
N LEU A 104 -2.94 -8.59 7.34
CA LEU A 104 -1.92 -7.56 7.51
C LEU A 104 -2.52 -6.40 8.30
N GLU A 105 -2.02 -6.17 9.51
CA GLU A 105 -2.30 -4.94 10.24
C GLU A 105 -1.43 -3.81 9.67
N VAL A 106 -2.08 -2.73 9.26
CA VAL A 106 -1.45 -1.52 8.74
C VAL A 106 -1.82 -0.36 9.64
N ASN A 107 -0.80 0.33 10.17
CA ASN A 107 -0.97 1.58 10.89
C ASN A 107 -0.48 2.74 10.04
N LEU A 108 -1.38 3.66 9.67
CA LEU A 108 -1.08 4.96 9.05
C LEU A 108 -1.63 6.05 9.98
N PRO A 109 -0.76 6.89 10.59
CA PRO A 109 -1.20 7.75 11.68
C PRO A 109 -1.90 9.05 11.25
N GLU A 110 -1.91 9.40 9.96
CA GLU A 110 -2.48 10.64 9.43
C GLU A 110 -3.46 10.34 8.29
N ASP A 111 -4.57 11.07 8.30
CA ASP A 111 -5.56 11.04 7.23
C ASP A 111 -4.95 11.50 5.90
N GLY A 112 -5.46 10.97 4.78
CA GLY A 112 -4.96 11.30 3.44
C GLY A 112 -3.58 10.72 3.13
N MET A 113 -3.18 9.64 3.80
CA MET A 113 -1.93 8.92 3.52
C MET A 113 -2.15 7.78 2.51
N VAL A 114 -1.15 7.55 1.66
CA VAL A 114 -1.04 6.35 0.82
C VAL A 114 0.32 5.72 0.97
N ARG A 115 0.38 4.39 1.10
CA ARG A 115 1.64 3.64 1.03
C ARG A 115 1.54 2.53 0.00
N ILE A 116 2.64 2.33 -0.71
CA ILE A 116 2.81 1.14 -1.53
C ILE A 116 3.66 0.14 -0.76
N LEU A 117 3.11 -1.05 -0.59
CA LEU A 117 3.76 -2.17 0.07
C LEU A 117 4.20 -3.20 -0.95
N GLU A 118 5.27 -3.92 -0.65
CA GLU A 118 5.77 -5.06 -1.43
C GLU A 118 5.92 -6.29 -0.54
N PHE A 119 5.57 -7.46 -1.10
CA PHE A 119 5.72 -8.78 -0.49
C PHE A 119 5.71 -9.92 -1.52
#